data_AF-A0A183AT87-F1
#
_entry.id   AF-A0A183AT87-F1
#
_cell.length_a   1.000
_cell.length_b   1.000
_cell.length_c   1.000
_cell.angle_alpha   90.00
_cell.angle_beta   90.00
_cell.angle_gamma   90.00
#
_symmetry.space_group_name_H-M   'P 1'
#
loop_
_entity.id
_entity.type
_entity.pdbx_description
1 polymer ?
#
loop_
_entity_poly.entity_id
_entity_poly.type
_entity_poly.pdbx_seq_one_letter_code
_entity_poly.pdbx_strand_id
1 'polypeptide(L)'
;MQNLLIRLQGMNLYPSVAPIRFFSAPGAEEEEAVPEDMETEELFQALATKKMPGPRCRWQRSRWQRFCPVALYQGILAYGRPELTVGFLGHIFCLSKPEYLTDFVRNPRPYLLPPQPRPPFRVVIVGPTSSGKSTIVRLLAEQYRARVIDLVGMLQEEHDAVLTKRLADVEAETEVAVIAEVKERHEQEMLTLRENKLTQNATDNISGVIAQELEQEAMDTVAQELTDDTQESNLLIPVDKNHPEVKTRVREALNKAKQLPVELDVNIYVDALRAAVEEAEEQLLMAIRSQIGIMRCSATCPLQDHFLHAGLDGVGSRLRFFTRVAVPARGDSVG
;
A
#
# COMPACT_ATOMS: atom_id res chain seq x y z
N MET A 1 20.10 15.27 -46.35
CA MET A 1 18.64 15.23 -46.18
C MET A 1 17.85 15.62 -47.44
N GLN A 2 18.25 16.65 -48.21
CA GLN A 2 17.48 17.13 -49.37
C GLN A 2 17.25 16.09 -50.48
N ASN A 3 18.25 15.25 -50.80
CA ASN A 3 18.12 14.19 -51.80
C ASN A 3 17.07 13.11 -51.45
N LEU A 4 16.83 12.87 -50.16
CA LEU A 4 15.83 11.91 -49.68
C LEU A 4 14.42 12.47 -49.85
N LEU A 5 14.25 13.75 -49.53
CA LEU A 5 12.96 14.45 -49.63
C LEU A 5 12.48 14.53 -51.07
N ILE A 6 13.38 14.81 -52.01
CA ILE A 6 13.08 14.85 -53.45
C ILE A 6 12.67 13.46 -53.97
N ARG A 7 13.37 12.39 -53.54
CA ARG A 7 12.99 11.02 -53.90
C ARG A 7 11.64 10.59 -53.32
N LEU A 8 11.34 10.99 -52.09
CA LEU A 8 10.05 10.73 -51.44
C LEU A 8 8.90 11.51 -52.09
N GLN A 9 9.14 12.75 -52.52
CA GLN A 9 8.17 13.55 -53.29
C GLN A 9 7.89 12.96 -54.68
N GLY A 10 8.86 12.26 -55.27
CA GLY A 10 8.67 11.50 -56.50
C GLY A 10 7.89 10.19 -56.32
N MET A 11 7.72 9.71 -55.09
CA MET A 11 6.82 8.59 -54.78
C MET A 11 5.40 9.13 -54.64
N ASN A 12 4.39 8.32 -55.00
CA ASN A 12 2.97 8.69 -54.86
C ASN A 12 2.49 8.55 -53.40
N LEU A 13 3.25 9.13 -52.46
CA LEU A 13 2.97 9.15 -51.04
C LEU A 13 2.32 10.49 -50.69
N TYR A 14 1.11 10.44 -50.15
CA TYR A 14 0.47 11.64 -49.62
C TYR A 14 1.19 12.10 -48.35
N PRO A 15 1.52 13.40 -48.23
CA PRO A 15 2.11 13.93 -47.00
C PRO A 15 1.14 13.69 -45.85
N SER A 16 1.66 13.29 -44.69
CA SER A 16 0.83 13.10 -43.50
C SER A 16 0.20 14.43 -43.08
N VAL A 17 -1.09 14.40 -42.75
CA VAL A 17 -1.78 15.56 -42.17
C VAL A 17 -1.07 15.97 -40.88
N ALA A 18 -0.48 17.16 -40.85
CA ALA A 18 0.15 17.69 -39.66
C ALA A 18 -0.92 18.25 -38.70
N PRO A 19 -0.78 18.03 -37.38
CA PRO A 19 -1.65 18.67 -36.40
C PRO A 19 -1.53 20.20 -36.45
N ILE A 20 -2.66 20.91 -36.38
CA ILE A 20 -2.76 22.37 -36.42
C ILE A 20 -2.81 22.89 -34.98
N ARG A 21 -1.91 23.80 -34.61
CA ARG A 21 -1.94 24.44 -33.29
C ARG A 21 -2.90 25.62 -33.31
N PHE A 22 -3.82 25.68 -32.34
CA PHE A 22 -4.75 26.79 -32.25
C PHE A 22 -4.09 28.05 -31.73
N PHE A 23 -3.17 27.92 -30.77
CA PHE A 23 -2.41 29.01 -30.18
C PHE A 23 -0.91 28.86 -30.46
N SER A 24 -0.22 29.99 -30.55
CA SER A 24 1.25 30.05 -30.60
C SER A 24 1.84 29.75 -29.23
N ALA A 25 3.13 29.40 -29.18
CA ALA A 25 3.82 29.11 -27.91
C ALA A 25 3.71 30.30 -26.94
N PRO A 26 3.64 30.06 -25.62
CA PRO A 26 3.57 31.15 -24.64
C PRO A 26 4.81 32.05 -24.77
N GLY A 27 4.61 33.28 -25.24
CA GLY A 27 5.67 34.26 -25.48
C GLY A 27 5.80 34.79 -26.91
N ALA A 28 5.01 34.32 -27.88
CA ALA A 28 4.86 34.97 -29.19
C ALA A 28 3.56 35.78 -29.21
N GLU A 29 3.69 37.09 -29.45
CA GLU A 29 2.66 38.13 -29.26
C GLU A 29 1.34 37.91 -30.03
N GLU A 30 0.26 38.47 -29.46
CA GLU A 30 -1.06 38.75 -30.07
C GLU A 30 -2.06 37.61 -30.37
N GLU A 31 -2.33 36.70 -29.42
CA GLU A 31 -3.65 36.03 -29.39
C GLU A 31 -4.27 36.17 -27.99
N GLU A 32 -5.58 36.44 -27.93
CA GLU A 32 -6.37 36.52 -26.69
C GLU A 32 -5.96 35.38 -25.74
N ALA A 33 -5.35 35.74 -24.62
CA ALA A 33 -5.07 34.81 -23.55
C ALA A 33 -6.41 34.22 -23.12
N VAL A 34 -6.65 32.98 -23.52
CA VAL A 34 -7.86 32.27 -23.14
C VAL A 34 -7.79 32.08 -21.63
N PRO A 35 -8.79 32.55 -20.86
CA PRO A 35 -8.83 32.32 -19.42
C PRO A 35 -8.64 30.84 -19.12
N GLU A 36 -7.74 30.53 -18.18
CA GLU A 36 -7.45 29.14 -17.78
C GLU A 36 -8.72 28.42 -17.31
N ASP A 37 -9.67 29.18 -16.75
CA ASP A 37 -10.94 28.70 -16.19
C ASP A 37 -12.12 28.69 -17.18
N MET A 38 -11.91 28.93 -18.49
CA MET A 38 -13.02 28.88 -19.45
C MET A 38 -13.78 27.55 -19.40
N GLU A 39 -15.10 27.59 -19.54
CA GLU A 39 -15.94 26.39 -19.51
C GLU A 39 -15.70 25.48 -20.72
N THR A 40 -15.96 24.17 -20.55
CA THR A 40 -15.68 23.16 -21.58
C THR A 40 -16.36 23.46 -22.90
N GLU A 41 -17.62 23.86 -22.83
CA GLU A 41 -18.42 24.08 -24.02
C GLU A 41 -18.00 25.33 -24.78
N GLU A 42 -17.75 26.42 -24.05
CA GLU A 42 -17.30 27.71 -24.57
C GLU A 42 -15.95 27.58 -25.28
N LEU A 43 -14.99 26.88 -24.68
CA LEU A 43 -13.69 26.62 -25.30
C LEU A 43 -13.85 25.91 -26.65
N PHE A 44 -14.63 24.82 -26.70
CA PHE A 44 -14.83 24.08 -27.95
C PHE A 44 -15.60 24.90 -28.99
N GLN A 45 -16.54 25.75 -28.57
CA GLN A 45 -17.28 26.62 -29.46
C GLN A 45 -16.39 27.70 -30.08
N ALA A 46 -15.51 28.32 -29.30
CA ALA A 46 -14.52 29.29 -29.79
C ALA A 46 -13.51 28.64 -30.76
N LEU A 47 -13.02 27.44 -30.41
CA LEU A 47 -12.05 26.72 -31.24
C LEU A 47 -12.65 26.10 -32.51
N ALA A 48 -13.97 25.83 -32.53
CA ALA A 48 -14.64 25.23 -33.67
C ALA A 48 -14.50 26.05 -34.97
N THR A 49 -14.42 27.38 -34.85
CA THR A 49 -14.32 28.32 -35.97
C THR A 49 -12.89 28.81 -36.22
N LYS A 50 -11.97 28.61 -35.27
CA LYS A 50 -10.57 29.05 -35.39
C LYS A 50 -9.78 28.12 -36.33
N LYS A 51 -8.92 28.71 -37.18
CA LYS A 51 -7.97 27.97 -38.06
C LYS A 51 -8.58 26.73 -38.74
N MET A 52 -9.77 26.88 -39.33
CA MET A 52 -10.50 25.76 -39.96
C MET A 52 -9.75 25.20 -41.18
N PRO A 53 -9.69 23.87 -41.38
CA PRO A 53 -9.06 23.27 -42.55
C PRO A 53 -9.75 23.59 -43.88
N GLY A 54 -11.00 24.04 -43.83
CA GLY A 54 -11.79 24.44 -45.00
C GLY A 54 -13.00 25.31 -44.63
N PRO A 55 -13.62 25.99 -45.60
CA PRO A 55 -14.63 27.03 -45.35
C PRO A 55 -15.93 26.54 -44.68
N ARG A 56 -16.21 25.23 -44.72
CA ARG A 56 -17.38 24.62 -44.06
C ARG A 56 -17.00 23.50 -43.09
N CYS A 57 -15.72 23.36 -42.78
CA CYS A 57 -15.20 22.28 -41.95
C CYS A 57 -14.89 22.81 -40.55
N ARG A 58 -15.94 22.98 -39.75
CA ARG A 58 -15.80 23.30 -38.33
C ARG A 58 -15.18 22.13 -37.57
N TRP A 59 -14.30 22.44 -36.63
CA TRP A 59 -13.73 21.42 -35.78
C TRP A 59 -14.78 20.80 -34.85
N GLN A 60 -14.68 19.50 -34.65
CA GLN A 60 -15.58 18.72 -33.79
C GLN A 60 -14.93 18.44 -32.44
N ARG A 61 -15.77 18.29 -31.40
CA ARG A 61 -15.32 17.80 -30.09
C ARG A 61 -14.75 16.38 -30.26
N SER A 62 -13.58 16.12 -29.69
CA SER A 62 -12.99 14.77 -29.72
C SER A 62 -13.63 13.86 -28.68
N ARG A 63 -13.47 12.54 -28.84
CA ARG A 63 -13.88 11.55 -27.82
C ARG A 63 -13.11 11.69 -26.50
N TRP A 64 -11.94 12.35 -26.54
CA TRP A 64 -11.12 12.63 -25.37
C TRP A 64 -11.65 13.80 -24.55
N GLN A 65 -12.59 14.61 -25.08
CA GLN A 65 -13.07 15.82 -24.43
C GLN A 65 -11.87 16.70 -24.03
N ARG A 66 -11.77 17.11 -22.75
CA ARG A 66 -10.63 17.87 -22.22
C ARG A 66 -9.46 17.00 -21.76
N PHE A 67 -9.55 15.67 -21.81
CA PHE A 67 -8.46 14.82 -21.35
C PHE A 67 -7.30 14.80 -22.35
N CYS A 68 -6.08 14.83 -21.82
CA CYS A 68 -4.87 14.80 -22.63
C CYS A 68 -4.62 13.38 -23.18
N PRO A 69 -4.62 13.17 -24.52
CA PRO A 69 -4.38 11.85 -25.11
C PRO A 69 -3.00 11.29 -24.79
N VAL A 70 -1.97 12.15 -24.75
CA VAL A 70 -0.58 11.73 -24.45
C VAL A 70 -0.42 11.35 -22.97
N ALA A 71 -1.01 12.12 -22.06
CA ALA A 71 -0.99 11.79 -20.64
C ALA A 71 -1.73 10.48 -20.38
N LEU A 72 -2.90 10.31 -21.01
CA LEU A 72 -3.69 9.08 -20.91
C LEU A 72 -2.92 7.88 -21.44
N TYR A 73 -2.17 8.03 -22.53
CA TYR A 73 -1.28 6.99 -23.06
C TYR A 73 -0.18 6.59 -22.07
N GLN A 74 0.26 7.52 -21.22
CA GLN A 74 1.19 7.26 -20.13
C GLN A 74 0.49 6.73 -18.85
N GLY A 75 -0.83 6.53 -18.89
CA GLY A 75 -1.63 6.08 -17.75
C GLY A 75 -1.99 7.20 -16.75
N ILE A 76 -1.75 8.46 -17.09
CA ILE A 76 -2.03 9.62 -16.23
C ILE A 76 -3.29 10.32 -16.71
N LEU A 77 -4.29 10.43 -15.82
CA LEU A 77 -5.49 11.20 -16.10
C LEU A 77 -5.24 12.68 -15.82
N ALA A 78 -5.01 13.47 -16.86
CA ALA A 78 -4.79 14.92 -16.74
C ALA A 78 -5.69 15.69 -17.71
N TYR A 79 -6.25 16.79 -17.21
CA TYR A 79 -6.96 17.76 -18.04
C TYR A 79 -5.97 18.59 -18.86
N GLY A 80 -6.32 18.83 -20.11
CA GLY A 80 -5.56 19.69 -21.00
C GLY A 80 -5.88 21.16 -20.75
N ARG A 81 -4.86 22.00 -20.90
CA ARG A 81 -4.99 23.45 -20.81
C ARG A 81 -5.58 24.01 -22.10
N PRO A 82 -6.39 25.08 -22.06
CA PRO A 82 -6.98 25.68 -23.26
C PRO A 82 -5.90 26.22 -24.22
N GLU A 83 -4.80 26.73 -23.68
CA GLU A 83 -3.64 27.24 -24.43
C GLU A 83 -2.96 26.13 -25.28
N LEU A 84 -2.98 24.90 -24.77
CA LEU A 84 -2.28 23.76 -25.37
C LEU A 84 -3.25 22.90 -26.18
N THR A 85 -4.02 23.54 -27.06
CA THR A 85 -5.02 22.87 -27.90
C THR A 85 -4.52 22.67 -29.34
N VAL A 86 -4.86 21.51 -29.89
CA VAL A 86 -4.41 21.06 -31.22
C VAL A 86 -5.58 20.48 -32.01
N GLY A 87 -5.73 20.88 -33.26
CA GLY A 87 -6.65 20.32 -34.23
C GLY A 87 -6.00 19.21 -35.04
N PHE A 88 -6.60 18.01 -35.06
CA PHE A 88 -6.13 16.89 -35.87
C PHE A 88 -7.31 16.06 -36.40
N LEU A 89 -7.28 15.72 -37.70
CA LEU A 89 -8.34 14.94 -38.38
C LEU A 89 -9.77 15.46 -38.11
N GLY A 90 -9.97 16.78 -38.08
CA GLY A 90 -11.27 17.40 -37.84
C GLY A 90 -11.74 17.41 -36.38
N HIS A 91 -10.90 16.97 -35.43
CA HIS A 91 -11.19 16.98 -34.00
C HIS A 91 -10.23 17.87 -33.20
N ILE A 92 -10.73 18.41 -32.08
CA ILE A 92 -9.97 19.24 -31.13
C ILE A 92 -9.45 18.35 -29.99
N PHE A 93 -8.15 18.45 -29.69
CA PHE A 93 -7.47 17.78 -28.59
C PHE A 93 -6.86 18.82 -27.64
N CYS A 94 -7.03 18.63 -26.33
CA CYS A 94 -6.43 19.47 -25.31
C CYS A 94 -5.25 18.73 -24.67
N LEU A 95 -4.12 19.41 -24.44
CA LEU A 95 -2.91 18.81 -23.88
C LEU A 95 -2.54 19.49 -22.57
N SER A 96 -1.96 18.74 -21.63
CA SER A 96 -1.69 19.27 -20.28
C SER A 96 -0.34 19.97 -20.16
N LYS A 97 0.70 19.44 -20.82
CA LYS A 97 2.08 19.97 -20.81
C LYS A 97 2.54 20.35 -22.21
N PRO A 98 3.43 21.35 -22.36
CA PRO A 98 4.01 21.70 -23.65
C PRO A 98 4.85 20.56 -24.24
N GLU A 99 5.48 19.74 -23.40
CA GLU A 99 6.19 18.51 -23.81
C GLU A 99 5.25 17.51 -24.50
N TYR A 100 4.04 17.34 -23.98
CA TYR A 100 3.05 16.46 -24.59
C TYR A 100 2.53 17.01 -25.91
N LEU A 101 2.53 18.34 -26.06
CA LEU A 101 2.22 19.01 -27.32
C LEU A 101 3.28 18.78 -28.38
N THR A 102 4.57 18.85 -28.05
CA THR A 102 5.63 18.54 -29.00
C THR A 102 5.59 17.07 -29.42
N ASP A 103 5.37 16.15 -28.47
CA ASP A 103 5.22 14.72 -28.74
C ASP A 103 4.00 14.40 -29.61
N PHE A 104 2.85 15.03 -29.35
CA PHE A 104 1.63 14.84 -30.13
C PHE A 104 1.77 15.39 -31.55
N VAL A 105 2.39 16.56 -31.72
CA VAL A 105 2.65 17.15 -33.05
C VAL A 105 3.64 16.29 -33.84
N ARG A 106 4.64 15.69 -33.17
CA ARG A 106 5.63 14.81 -33.81
C ARG A 106 4.99 13.53 -34.36
N ASN A 107 4.15 12.87 -33.57
CA ASN A 107 3.45 11.66 -34.02
C ASN A 107 2.13 11.46 -33.26
N PRO A 108 0.98 11.88 -33.81
CA PRO A 108 -0.31 11.77 -33.12
C PRO A 108 -0.91 10.36 -33.19
N ARG A 109 -0.51 9.51 -34.13
CA ARG A 109 -1.15 8.21 -34.41
C ARG A 109 -1.12 7.22 -33.22
N PRO A 110 0.00 7.03 -32.49
CA PRO A 110 0.06 6.08 -31.37
C PRO A 110 -0.94 6.38 -30.27
N TYR A 111 -1.25 7.66 -30.05
CA TYR A 111 -2.15 8.10 -28.97
C TYR A 111 -3.63 7.95 -29.31
N LEU A 112 -3.96 7.83 -30.60
CA LEU A 112 -5.35 7.83 -31.09
C LEU A 112 -5.84 6.45 -31.54
N LEU A 113 -4.92 5.55 -31.91
CA LEU A 113 -5.25 4.20 -32.36
C LEU A 113 -5.68 3.29 -31.18
N PRO A 114 -6.63 2.36 -31.40
CA PRO A 114 -6.96 1.33 -30.41
C PRO A 114 -5.79 0.32 -30.27
N PRO A 115 -5.50 -0.22 -29.08
CA PRO A 115 -6.26 -0.17 -27.82
C PRO A 115 -6.12 1.19 -27.13
N GLN A 116 -7.24 1.91 -26.99
CA GLN A 116 -7.21 3.20 -26.31
C GLN A 116 -6.79 2.97 -24.85
N PRO A 117 -5.82 3.74 -24.33
CA PRO A 117 -5.43 3.63 -22.94
C PRO A 117 -6.67 3.86 -22.07
N ARG A 118 -7.00 2.86 -21.25
CA ARG A 118 -8.13 2.97 -20.32
C ARG A 118 -7.73 3.94 -19.23
N PRO A 119 -8.59 4.91 -18.87
CA PRO A 119 -8.28 5.83 -17.77
C PRO A 119 -7.99 5.03 -16.50
N PRO A 120 -6.97 5.40 -15.71
CA PRO A 120 -6.75 4.78 -14.42
C PRO A 120 -7.99 5.01 -13.54
N PHE A 121 -8.44 3.97 -12.85
CA PHE A 121 -9.58 4.03 -11.97
C PHE A 121 -9.28 3.29 -10.68
N ARG A 122 -9.76 3.82 -9.56
CA ARG A 122 -9.66 3.20 -8.24
C ARG A 122 -11.03 2.66 -7.87
N VAL A 123 -11.11 1.38 -7.50
CA VAL A 123 -12.36 0.74 -7.08
C VAL A 123 -12.21 0.27 -5.64
N VAL A 124 -13.16 0.67 -4.80
CA VAL A 124 -13.28 0.15 -3.45
C VAL A 124 -14.55 -0.69 -3.40
N ILE A 125 -14.42 -1.94 -2.95
CA ILE A 125 -15.54 -2.88 -2.86
C ILE A 125 -15.90 -3.04 -1.39
N VAL A 126 -17.10 -2.59 -1.03
CA VAL A 126 -17.63 -2.61 0.34
C VAL A 126 -18.87 -3.50 0.41
N GLY A 127 -19.08 -4.18 1.56
CA GLY A 127 -20.34 -4.85 1.85
C GLY A 127 -20.26 -5.77 3.08
N PRO A 128 -21.27 -6.62 3.33
CA PRO A 128 -21.31 -7.52 4.49
C PRO A 128 -20.34 -8.70 4.40
N THR A 129 -19.91 -9.26 5.52
CA THR A 129 -19.12 -10.50 5.55
C THR A 129 -19.84 -11.61 4.77
N SER A 130 -19.09 -12.51 4.12
CA SER A 130 -19.56 -13.61 3.25
C SER A 130 -20.22 -13.26 1.91
N SER A 131 -20.23 -12.00 1.47
CA SER A 131 -20.80 -11.64 0.14
C SER A 131 -19.89 -11.97 -1.07
N GLY A 132 -18.78 -12.68 -0.87
CA GLY A 132 -17.85 -13.03 -1.97
C GLY A 132 -17.04 -11.87 -2.55
N LYS A 133 -16.84 -10.77 -1.80
CA LYS A 133 -16.04 -9.60 -2.25
C LYS A 133 -14.68 -9.98 -2.79
N SER A 134 -13.96 -10.84 -2.05
CA SER A 134 -12.62 -11.27 -2.42
C SER A 134 -12.59 -11.99 -3.77
N THR A 135 -13.66 -12.73 -4.11
CA THR A 135 -13.80 -13.36 -5.42
C THR A 135 -13.97 -12.33 -6.53
N ILE A 136 -14.83 -11.32 -6.32
CA ILE A 136 -15.03 -10.24 -7.29
C ILE A 136 -13.74 -9.44 -7.49
N VAL A 137 -13.04 -9.11 -6.40
CA VAL A 137 -11.74 -8.41 -6.45
C VAL A 137 -10.74 -9.19 -7.29
N ARG A 138 -10.62 -10.51 -7.09
CA ARG A 138 -9.72 -11.36 -7.89
C ARG A 138 -10.09 -11.38 -9.37
N LEU A 139 -11.38 -11.57 -9.69
CA LEU A 139 -11.85 -11.57 -11.08
C LEU A 139 -11.60 -10.22 -11.78
N LEU A 140 -11.82 -9.11 -11.07
CA LEU A 140 -11.52 -7.77 -11.59
C LEU A 140 -10.01 -7.56 -11.76
N ALA A 141 -9.20 -8.02 -10.81
CA ALA A 141 -7.75 -7.92 -10.90
C ALA A 141 -7.21 -8.68 -12.12
N GLU A 142 -7.72 -9.87 -12.40
CA GLU A 142 -7.35 -10.66 -13.58
C GLU A 142 -7.80 -10.00 -14.89
N GLN A 143 -9.07 -9.56 -14.96
CA GLN A 143 -9.65 -8.98 -16.17
C GLN A 143 -9.00 -7.63 -16.54
N TYR A 144 -8.68 -6.81 -15.54
CA TYR A 144 -8.13 -5.47 -15.73
C TYR A 144 -6.62 -5.38 -15.48
N ARG A 145 -5.97 -6.48 -15.10
CA ARG A 145 -4.56 -6.51 -14.68
C ARG A 145 -4.27 -5.47 -13.58
N ALA A 146 -5.20 -5.34 -12.64
CA ALA A 146 -5.14 -4.34 -11.58
C ALA A 146 -4.39 -4.88 -10.34
N ARG A 147 -3.70 -3.99 -9.62
CA ARG A 147 -3.08 -4.33 -8.33
C ARG A 147 -4.16 -4.37 -7.25
N VAL A 148 -4.19 -5.45 -6.47
CA VAL A 148 -5.07 -5.59 -5.32
C VAL A 148 -4.35 -5.06 -4.09
N ILE A 149 -5.03 -4.19 -3.33
CA ILE A 149 -4.57 -3.70 -2.04
C ILE A 149 -5.51 -4.29 -0.99
N ASP A 150 -4.96 -5.08 -0.07
CA ASP A 150 -5.74 -5.67 1.02
C ASP A 150 -5.66 -4.78 2.26
N LEU A 151 -6.74 -4.05 2.51
CA LEU A 151 -6.88 -3.13 3.64
C LEU A 151 -6.90 -3.88 4.98
N VAL A 152 -7.45 -5.10 5.01
CA VAL A 152 -7.62 -5.84 6.25
C VAL A 152 -6.29 -6.40 6.72
N GLY A 153 -5.49 -6.94 5.79
CA GLY A 153 -4.14 -7.41 6.08
C GLY A 153 -3.24 -6.30 6.62
N MET A 154 -3.20 -5.14 5.94
CA MET A 154 -2.42 -3.98 6.40
C MET A 154 -2.84 -3.50 7.79
N LEU A 155 -4.15 -3.49 8.08
CA LEU A 155 -4.64 -3.09 9.39
C LEU A 155 -4.25 -4.08 10.49
N GLN A 156 -4.25 -5.37 10.19
CA GLN A 156 -3.83 -6.41 11.13
C GLN A 156 -2.34 -6.28 11.47
N GLU A 157 -1.49 -6.01 10.49
CA GLU A 157 -0.05 -5.80 10.72
C GLU A 157 0.22 -4.63 11.67
N GLU A 158 -0.42 -3.48 11.44
CA GLU A 158 -0.30 -2.31 12.32
C GLU A 158 -0.88 -2.58 13.71
N HIS A 159 -2.03 -3.27 13.78
CA HIS A 159 -2.64 -3.66 15.04
C HIS A 159 -1.72 -4.57 15.87
N ASP A 160 -1.12 -5.57 15.24
CA ASP A 160 -0.22 -6.52 15.90
C ASP A 160 1.10 -5.84 16.31
N ALA A 161 1.59 -4.88 15.53
CA ALA A 161 2.74 -4.06 15.88
C ALA A 161 2.47 -3.19 17.13
N VAL A 162 1.26 -2.63 17.25
CA VAL A 162 0.88 -1.86 18.45
C VAL A 162 0.68 -2.79 19.66
N LEU A 163 0.05 -3.94 19.46
CA LEU A 163 -0.10 -4.95 20.52
C LEU A 163 1.25 -5.40 21.07
N THR A 164 2.19 -5.79 20.20
CA THR A 164 3.51 -6.29 20.61
C THR A 164 4.30 -5.27 21.41
N LYS A 165 4.27 -3.98 21.00
CA LYS A 165 4.88 -2.89 21.78
C LYS A 165 4.27 -2.77 23.17
N ARG A 166 2.93 -2.72 23.26
CA ARG A 166 2.23 -2.64 24.55
C ARG A 166 2.55 -3.84 25.46
N LEU A 167 2.62 -5.05 24.90
CA LEU A 167 2.95 -6.24 25.68
C LEU A 167 4.39 -6.19 26.19
N ALA A 168 5.34 -5.73 25.38
CA ALA A 168 6.74 -5.57 25.79
C ALA A 168 6.89 -4.50 26.90
N ASP A 169 6.17 -3.38 26.79
CA ASP A 169 6.16 -2.32 27.81
C ASP A 169 5.62 -2.86 29.14
N VAL A 170 4.50 -3.59 29.11
CA VAL A 170 3.90 -4.22 30.29
C VAL A 170 4.83 -5.28 30.90
N GLU A 171 5.48 -6.11 30.08
CA GLU A 171 6.46 -7.09 30.57
C GLU A 171 7.60 -6.38 31.30
N ALA A 172 8.19 -5.34 30.71
CA ALA A 172 9.29 -4.59 31.32
C ALA A 172 8.88 -3.89 32.62
N GLU A 173 7.73 -3.21 32.64
CA GLU A 173 7.21 -2.51 33.83
C GLU A 173 6.89 -3.48 34.96
N THR A 174 6.25 -4.61 34.65
CA THR A 174 5.85 -5.61 35.64
C THR A 174 7.04 -6.41 36.18
N GLU A 175 8.02 -6.74 35.33
CA GLU A 175 9.27 -7.36 35.78
C GLU A 175 9.98 -6.45 36.80
N VAL A 176 10.15 -5.17 36.48
CA VAL A 176 10.83 -4.23 37.38
C VAL A 176 10.07 -4.05 38.69
N ALA A 177 8.74 -3.87 38.64
CA ALA A 177 7.91 -3.71 39.82
C ALA A 177 7.93 -4.95 40.72
N VAL A 178 7.73 -6.15 40.15
CA VAL A 178 7.68 -7.40 40.93
C VAL A 178 9.05 -7.76 41.48
N ILE A 179 10.14 -7.55 40.73
CA ILE A 179 11.50 -7.78 41.23
C ILE A 179 11.78 -6.86 42.43
N ALA A 180 11.36 -5.60 42.39
CA ALA A 180 11.52 -4.69 43.52
C ALA A 180 10.71 -5.14 44.75
N GLU A 181 9.43 -5.50 44.57
CA GLU A 181 8.56 -6.00 45.65
C GLU A 181 9.10 -7.29 46.29
N VAL A 182 9.55 -8.25 45.48
CA VAL A 182 10.06 -9.53 45.98
C VAL A 182 11.40 -9.35 46.69
N LYS A 183 12.28 -8.46 46.19
CA LYS A 183 13.54 -8.12 46.88
C LYS A 183 13.30 -7.48 48.24
N GLU A 184 12.39 -6.52 48.32
CA GLU A 184 12.05 -5.87 49.59
C GLU A 184 11.46 -6.86 50.59
N ARG A 185 10.53 -7.72 50.14
CA ARG A 185 9.97 -8.79 50.99
C ARG A 185 11.05 -9.74 51.50
N HIS A 186 11.95 -10.17 50.60
CA HIS A 186 13.02 -11.09 50.93
C HIS A 186 14.02 -10.48 51.95
N GLU A 187 14.38 -9.21 51.78
CA GLU A 187 15.24 -8.50 52.74
C GLU A 187 14.59 -8.40 54.13
N GLN A 188 13.29 -8.12 54.21
CA GLN A 188 12.53 -8.09 55.47
C GLN A 188 12.46 -9.47 56.15
N GLU A 189 12.22 -10.53 55.38
CA GLU A 189 12.21 -11.91 55.89
C GLU A 189 13.60 -12.30 56.44
N MET A 190 14.68 -11.95 55.74
CA MET A 190 16.04 -12.22 56.21
C MET A 190 16.42 -11.45 57.47
N LEU A 191 15.93 -10.20 57.63
CA LEU A 191 16.14 -9.41 58.84
C LEU A 191 15.41 -10.01 60.05
N THR A 192 14.14 -10.40 59.88
CA THR A 192 13.35 -11.03 60.95
C THR A 192 13.91 -12.39 61.36
N LEU A 193 14.36 -13.21 60.39
CA LEU A 193 15.07 -14.45 60.68
C LEU A 193 16.37 -14.22 61.45
N ARG A 194 17.14 -13.18 61.09
CA ARG A 194 18.38 -12.82 61.80
C ARG A 194 18.10 -12.38 63.24
N GLU A 195 17.05 -11.59 63.47
CA GLU A 195 16.61 -11.19 64.80
C GLU A 195 16.13 -12.39 65.63
N ASN A 196 15.33 -13.28 65.03
CA ASN A 196 14.84 -14.50 65.69
C ASN A 196 15.99 -15.47 66.04
N LYS A 197 16.99 -15.64 65.16
CA LYS A 197 18.19 -16.45 65.47
C LYS A 197 18.99 -15.83 66.61
N LEU A 198 19.09 -14.50 66.68
CA LEU A 198 19.77 -13.81 67.79
C LEU A 198 19.02 -13.99 69.12
N THR A 199 17.68 -13.92 69.13
CA THR A 199 16.87 -14.13 70.33
C THR A 199 16.88 -15.59 70.78
N GLN A 200 16.79 -16.56 69.84
CA GLN A 200 16.94 -17.99 70.12
C GLN A 200 18.30 -18.31 70.75
N ASN A 201 19.40 -17.83 70.15
CA ASN A 201 20.73 -18.02 70.72
C ASN A 201 20.87 -17.40 72.12
N ALA A 202 20.19 -16.28 72.41
CA ALA A 202 20.17 -15.69 73.75
C ALA A 202 19.35 -16.52 74.74
N THR A 203 18.18 -17.04 74.33
CA THR A 203 17.35 -17.91 75.17
C THR A 203 17.98 -19.28 75.40
N ASP A 204 18.70 -19.84 74.44
CA ASP A 204 19.39 -21.12 74.54
C ASP A 204 20.61 -21.04 75.47
N ASN A 205 21.31 -19.90 75.47
CA ASN A 205 22.35 -19.63 76.46
C ASN A 205 21.79 -19.47 77.88
N ILE A 206 20.58 -18.95 78.05
CA ILE A 206 19.91 -18.83 79.36
C ILE A 206 19.32 -20.18 79.80
N SER A 207 18.72 -20.94 78.89
CA SER A 207 18.17 -22.27 79.17
C SER A 207 19.29 -23.28 79.46
N GLY A 208 20.46 -23.17 78.82
CA GLY A 208 21.65 -23.97 79.13
C GLY A 208 22.22 -23.72 80.53
N VAL A 209 22.00 -22.53 81.11
CA VAL A 209 22.35 -22.22 82.51
C VAL A 209 21.31 -22.79 83.48
N ILE A 210 20.03 -22.86 83.08
CA ILE A 210 18.93 -23.41 83.89
C ILE A 210 18.88 -24.95 83.80
N ALA A 211 19.34 -25.55 82.71
CA ALA A 211 19.37 -27.00 82.47
C ALA A 211 20.53 -27.75 83.17
N GLN A 212 21.34 -27.09 84.00
CA GLN A 212 22.18 -27.79 84.98
C GLN A 212 21.40 -28.28 86.21
N GLU A 213 20.12 -27.93 86.35
CA GLU A 213 19.22 -28.53 87.34
C GLU A 213 17.97 -29.07 86.65
N LEU A 214 17.90 -30.41 86.60
CA LEU A 214 16.75 -31.28 86.28
C LEU A 214 16.68 -31.82 84.84
N GLU A 215 17.40 -32.92 84.61
CA GLU A 215 16.95 -34.04 83.77
C GLU A 215 15.80 -34.77 84.52
N GLN A 216 14.72 -35.30 83.93
CA GLN A 216 14.46 -35.89 82.61
C GLN A 216 12.93 -35.95 82.38
N GLU A 217 12.54 -36.34 81.15
CA GLU A 217 11.22 -36.84 80.70
C GLU A 217 10.32 -35.85 79.92
N ALA A 218 10.43 -35.87 78.59
CA ALA A 218 9.40 -36.51 77.76
C ALA A 218 9.82 -36.53 76.28
N MET A 219 9.78 -37.72 75.69
CA MET A 219 9.76 -37.95 74.25
C MET A 219 8.38 -37.59 73.72
N ASP A 220 8.31 -36.64 72.77
CA ASP A 220 7.37 -36.60 71.63
C ASP A 220 7.38 -35.20 71.03
N THR A 221 8.20 -34.96 69.99
CA THR A 221 8.02 -33.88 69.00
C THR A 221 8.97 -34.02 67.80
N VAL A 222 9.33 -35.24 67.38
CA VAL A 222 10.19 -35.46 66.18
C VAL A 222 9.33 -35.52 64.89
N ALA A 223 8.42 -34.57 64.72
CA ALA A 223 7.62 -34.45 63.50
C ALA A 223 7.45 -33.00 62.99
N GLN A 224 8.22 -32.04 63.53
CA GLN A 224 8.16 -30.64 63.11
C GLN A 224 9.48 -30.04 62.60
N GLU A 225 10.58 -30.80 62.58
CA GLU A 225 11.87 -30.30 62.07
C GLU A 225 12.08 -30.48 60.56
N LEU A 226 11.16 -31.17 59.84
CA LEU A 226 11.25 -31.31 58.38
C LEU A 226 10.48 -30.22 57.59
N THR A 227 9.83 -29.28 58.28
CA THR A 227 9.14 -28.16 57.61
C THR A 227 9.95 -26.87 57.58
N ASP A 228 10.99 -26.74 58.39
CA ASP A 228 11.81 -25.51 58.47
C ASP A 228 12.94 -25.51 57.42
N ASP A 229 13.61 -26.65 57.19
CA ASP A 229 14.65 -26.78 56.15
C ASP A 229 14.10 -26.53 54.73
N THR A 230 12.84 -26.90 54.50
CA THR A 230 12.17 -26.69 53.21
C THR A 230 11.83 -25.20 52.99
N GLN A 231 11.61 -24.43 54.07
CA GLN A 231 11.41 -22.97 54.00
C GLN A 231 12.74 -22.22 53.84
N GLU A 232 13.79 -22.60 54.59
CA GLU A 232 15.14 -22.01 54.43
C GLU A 232 15.71 -22.23 53.02
N SER A 233 15.43 -23.39 52.39
CA SER A 233 15.90 -23.68 51.02
C SER A 233 15.26 -22.82 49.92
N ASN A 234 14.03 -22.32 50.12
CA ASN A 234 13.37 -21.38 49.20
C ASN A 234 13.87 -19.93 49.39
N LEU A 235 14.36 -19.58 50.58
CA LEU A 235 14.91 -18.26 50.91
C LEU A 235 16.33 -18.03 50.35
N LEU A 236 17.03 -19.08 49.91
CA LEU A 236 18.40 -18.94 49.36
C LEU A 236 18.44 -18.70 47.84
N ILE A 237 17.30 -18.64 47.16
CA ILE A 237 17.22 -18.42 45.71
C ILE A 237 17.36 -16.92 45.43
N PRO A 238 18.38 -16.47 44.68
CA PRO A 238 18.49 -15.07 44.29
C PRO A 238 17.23 -14.61 43.53
N VAL A 239 16.73 -13.41 43.86
CA VAL A 239 15.57 -12.80 43.20
C VAL A 239 15.99 -12.29 41.81
N ASP A 240 16.12 -13.24 40.90
CA ASP A 240 16.43 -13.04 39.50
C ASP A 240 15.17 -13.09 38.65
N LYS A 241 15.29 -12.68 37.38
CA LYS A 241 14.21 -12.73 36.37
C LYS A 241 13.53 -14.09 36.23
N ASN A 242 14.18 -15.16 36.70
CA ASN A 242 13.68 -16.52 36.59
C ASN A 242 12.84 -17.01 37.79
N HIS A 243 12.65 -16.19 38.83
CA HIS A 243 11.89 -16.56 40.02
C HIS A 243 10.43 -16.93 39.68
N PRO A 244 9.89 -18.05 40.22
CA PRO A 244 8.56 -18.55 39.86
C PRO A 244 7.45 -17.53 40.12
N GLU A 245 7.55 -16.74 41.20
CA GLU A 245 6.57 -15.68 41.52
C GLU A 245 6.60 -14.51 40.52
N VAL A 246 7.77 -14.16 39.98
CA VAL A 246 7.89 -13.10 38.96
C VAL A 246 7.21 -13.56 37.67
N LYS A 247 7.43 -14.81 37.26
CA LYS A 247 6.83 -15.38 36.04
C LYS A 247 5.31 -15.48 36.10
N THR A 248 4.73 -15.82 37.25
CA THR A 248 3.27 -15.89 37.40
C THR A 248 2.65 -14.51 37.33
N ARG A 249 3.21 -13.52 38.05
CA ARG A 249 2.74 -12.14 38.06
C ARG A 249 2.83 -11.49 36.67
N VAL A 250 3.97 -11.66 35.99
CA VAL A 250 4.17 -11.16 34.60
C VAL A 250 3.16 -11.82 33.66
N ARG A 251 2.94 -13.14 33.77
CA ARG A 251 1.93 -13.85 32.94
C ARG A 251 0.52 -13.34 33.19
N GLU A 252 0.15 -13.07 34.44
CA GLU A 252 -1.16 -12.50 34.77
C GLU A 252 -1.33 -11.08 34.22
N ALA A 253 -0.30 -10.25 34.33
CA ALA A 253 -0.31 -8.90 33.78
C ALA A 253 -0.41 -8.91 32.25
N LEU A 254 0.31 -9.81 31.59
CA LEU A 254 0.20 -10.06 30.15
C LEU A 254 -1.21 -10.48 29.74
N ASN A 255 -1.83 -11.39 30.49
CA ASN A 255 -3.20 -11.82 30.21
C ASN A 255 -4.21 -10.67 30.34
N LYS A 256 -4.01 -9.78 31.32
CA LYS A 256 -4.82 -8.56 31.47
C LYS A 256 -4.59 -7.58 30.31
N ALA A 257 -3.34 -7.37 29.92
CA ALA A 257 -2.98 -6.48 28.81
C ALA A 257 -3.59 -6.95 27.47
N LYS A 258 -3.63 -8.26 27.23
CA LYS A 258 -4.26 -8.85 26.02
C LYS A 258 -5.78 -8.66 25.95
N GLN A 259 -6.44 -8.48 27.08
CA GLN A 259 -7.90 -8.29 27.12
C GLN A 259 -8.32 -6.85 26.81
N LEU A 260 -7.38 -5.89 26.88
CA LEU A 260 -7.67 -4.49 26.60
C LEU A 260 -7.78 -4.25 25.08
N PRO A 261 -8.83 -3.56 24.60
CA PRO A 261 -8.95 -3.24 23.19
C PRO A 261 -7.86 -2.26 22.74
N VAL A 262 -7.31 -2.50 21.56
CA VAL A 262 -6.35 -1.58 20.94
C VAL A 262 -7.10 -0.56 20.11
N GLU A 263 -7.05 0.69 20.57
CA GLU A 263 -7.45 1.83 19.76
C GLU A 263 -6.28 2.24 18.86
N LEU A 264 -6.51 2.20 17.54
CA LEU A 264 -5.60 2.72 16.52
C LEU A 264 -6.10 4.11 16.10
N ASP A 265 -5.17 5.05 15.91
CA ASP A 265 -5.52 6.34 15.31
C ASP A 265 -5.88 6.17 13.83
N VAL A 266 -6.92 6.86 13.40
CA VAL A 266 -7.43 6.81 12.03
C VAL A 266 -6.39 7.35 11.04
N ASN A 267 -5.54 8.29 11.47
CA ASN A 267 -4.51 8.88 10.62
C ASN A 267 -3.47 7.85 10.15
N ILE A 268 -3.08 6.91 11.04
CA ILE A 268 -2.11 5.84 10.71
C ILE A 268 -2.65 4.98 9.55
N TYR A 269 -3.94 4.66 9.57
CA TYR A 269 -4.60 3.92 8.48
C TYR A 269 -4.58 4.70 7.16
N VAL A 270 -4.91 6.00 7.20
CA VAL A 270 -4.95 6.84 6.00
C VAL A 270 -3.57 6.96 5.38
N ASP A 271 -2.54 7.10 6.21
CA ASP A 271 -1.15 7.26 5.78
C ASP A 271 -0.60 5.95 5.19
N ALA A 272 -0.83 4.81 5.84
CA ALA A 272 -0.45 3.50 5.32
C ALA A 272 -1.15 3.20 3.98
N LEU A 273 -2.45 3.49 3.88
CA LEU A 273 -3.19 3.32 2.63
C LEU A 273 -2.67 4.24 1.52
N ARG A 274 -2.37 5.50 1.85
CA ARG A 274 -1.80 6.46 0.89
C ARG A 274 -0.46 5.96 0.36
N ALA A 275 0.42 5.51 1.25
CA ALA A 275 1.72 4.94 0.86
C ALA A 275 1.55 3.73 -0.07
N ALA A 276 0.67 2.78 0.26
CA ALA A 276 0.42 1.61 -0.59
C ALA A 276 -0.15 1.97 -1.97
N VAL A 277 -0.99 3.02 -2.05
CA VAL A 277 -1.51 3.53 -3.33
C VAL A 277 -0.40 4.22 -4.13
N GLU A 278 0.44 5.03 -3.50
CA GLU A 278 1.56 5.70 -4.17
C GLU A 278 2.55 4.68 -4.75
N GLU A 279 2.93 3.66 -3.97
CA GLU A 279 3.77 2.56 -4.46
C GLU A 279 3.13 1.81 -5.65
N ALA A 280 1.81 1.62 -5.63
CA ALA A 280 1.08 0.98 -6.72
C ALA A 280 1.11 1.80 -7.99
N GLU A 281 0.98 3.12 -7.87
CA GLU A 281 1.04 4.05 -8.99
C GLU A 281 2.45 4.15 -9.57
N GLU A 282 3.48 4.17 -8.72
CA GLU A 282 4.87 4.17 -9.18
C GLU A 282 5.21 2.90 -9.97
N GLN A 283 4.83 1.72 -9.47
CA GLN A 283 5.04 0.46 -10.18
C GLN A 283 4.33 0.45 -11.54
N LEU A 284 3.10 0.97 -11.60
CA LEU A 284 2.35 1.08 -12.84
C LEU A 284 3.04 2.03 -13.83
N LEU A 285 3.52 3.19 -13.36
CA LEU A 285 4.28 4.14 -14.18
C LEU A 285 5.60 3.55 -14.68
N MET A 286 6.32 2.78 -13.85
CA MET A 286 7.54 2.08 -14.26
C MET A 286 7.26 1.04 -15.36
N ALA A 287 6.17 0.27 -15.23
CA ALA A 287 5.76 -0.71 -16.24
C ALA A 287 5.36 -0.06 -17.57
N ILE A 288 4.69 1.10 -17.54
CA ILE A 288 4.34 1.84 -18.75
C ILE A 288 5.59 2.43 -19.41
N ARG A 289 6.48 3.03 -18.62
CA ARG A 289 7.76 3.59 -19.13
C ARG A 289 8.63 2.52 -19.77
N SER A 290 8.71 1.32 -19.19
CA SER A 290 9.48 0.22 -19.79
C SER A 290 8.90 -0.23 -21.13
N GLN A 291 7.56 -0.33 -21.25
CA GLN A 291 6.90 -0.64 -22.52
C GLN A 291 7.13 0.43 -23.60
N ILE A 292 7.08 1.71 -23.24
CA ILE A 292 7.39 2.82 -24.15
C ILE A 292 8.87 2.82 -24.54
N GLY A 293 9.78 2.50 -23.61
CA GLY A 293 11.21 2.38 -23.87
C GLY A 293 11.56 1.26 -24.84
N ILE A 294 10.90 0.10 -24.72
CA ILE A 294 11.04 -1.03 -25.66
C ILE A 294 10.53 -0.63 -27.06
N MET A 295 9.40 0.11 -27.16
CA MET A 295 8.90 0.63 -28.44
C MET A 295 9.77 1.74 -29.05
N ARG A 296 10.45 2.56 -28.23
CA ARG A 296 11.40 3.58 -28.73
C ARG A 296 12.71 2.94 -29.22
N CYS A 297 13.16 1.84 -28.62
CA CYS A 297 14.32 1.08 -29.10
C CYS A 297 14.03 0.35 -30.43
N SER A 298 12.83 -0.21 -30.61
CA SER A 298 12.49 -0.88 -31.88
C SER A 298 12.35 0.09 -33.07
N ALA A 299 12.11 1.38 -32.82
CA ALA A 299 12.07 2.41 -33.85
C ALA A 299 13.47 2.93 -34.28
N THR A 300 14.55 2.47 -33.64
CA THR A 300 15.93 2.89 -33.96
C THR A 300 16.87 1.74 -34.34
N CYS A 301 16.40 0.49 -34.37
CA CYS A 301 17.20 -0.62 -34.90
C CYS A 301 17.19 -0.61 -36.44
N PRO A 302 18.35 -0.45 -37.10
CA PRO A 302 18.44 -0.75 -38.52
C PRO A 302 18.35 -2.27 -38.69
N LEU A 303 17.52 -2.70 -39.63
CA LEU A 303 17.45 -4.02 -40.26
C LEU A 303 18.56 -5.00 -39.87
N GLN A 304 18.18 -6.06 -39.15
CA GLN A 304 18.80 -7.36 -39.33
C GLN A 304 17.74 -8.45 -39.13
N ASP A 305 17.15 -8.83 -40.26
CA ASP A 305 16.60 -10.17 -40.46
C ASP A 305 17.75 -11.17 -40.22
N HIS A 306 17.71 -11.89 -39.11
CA HIS A 306 18.25 -13.26 -39.06
C HIS A 306 17.56 -14.03 -37.93
N PHE A 307 16.72 -14.97 -38.37
CA PHE A 307 16.39 -16.26 -37.76
C PHE A 307 17.10 -16.58 -36.44
N LEU A 308 16.32 -16.69 -35.36
CA LEU A 308 16.57 -17.66 -34.31
C LEU A 308 15.26 -18.39 -33.99
N HIS A 309 15.20 -19.62 -34.50
CA HIS A 309 14.25 -20.64 -34.12
C HIS A 309 14.50 -21.03 -32.66
N ALA A 310 13.50 -20.82 -31.80
CA ALA A 310 13.23 -21.60 -30.60
C ALA A 310 11.71 -21.55 -30.45
N GLY A 311 10.95 -22.59 -30.80
CA GLY A 311 11.08 -23.93 -30.25
C GLY A 311 10.25 -24.04 -28.97
N LEU A 312 8.94 -23.75 -29.05
CA LEU A 312 7.95 -24.14 -28.05
C LEU A 312 6.71 -24.65 -28.79
N ASP A 313 6.70 -25.97 -28.99
CA ASP A 313 5.55 -26.76 -29.41
C ASP A 313 4.51 -26.87 -28.29
N GLY A 314 3.23 -26.89 -28.70
CA GLY A 314 2.09 -27.44 -27.96
C GLY A 314 1.60 -26.59 -26.78
N VAL A 315 0.41 -26.01 -26.78
CA VAL A 315 -0.88 -26.67 -27.02
C VAL A 315 -1.81 -25.71 -27.75
N GLY A 316 -2.36 -26.18 -28.87
CA GLY A 316 -3.37 -25.48 -29.62
C GLY A 316 -4.65 -25.31 -28.82
N SER A 317 -5.18 -24.09 -28.81
CA SER A 317 -6.61 -23.85 -28.68
C SER A 317 -6.95 -22.59 -29.45
N ARG A 318 -7.49 -22.82 -30.65
CA ARG A 318 -8.26 -21.85 -31.43
C ARG A 318 -9.26 -21.15 -30.51
N LEU A 319 -9.05 -19.87 -30.18
CA LEU A 319 -10.17 -19.00 -29.86
C LEU A 319 -10.57 -18.24 -31.11
N ARG A 320 -11.60 -18.80 -31.76
CA ARG A 320 -12.45 -18.10 -32.71
C ARG A 320 -12.96 -16.83 -32.02
N PHE A 321 -12.90 -15.72 -32.75
CA PHE A 321 -13.78 -14.59 -32.51
C PHE A 321 -15.23 -15.10 -32.49
N PHE A 322 -15.85 -15.12 -31.32
CA PHE A 322 -17.30 -15.08 -31.21
C PHE A 322 -17.65 -13.81 -30.46
N THR A 323 -18.02 -12.80 -31.24
CA THR A 323 -18.96 -11.77 -30.81
C THR A 323 -20.22 -12.47 -30.31
N ARG A 324 -20.44 -12.47 -28.99
CA ARG A 324 -21.76 -12.71 -28.43
C ARG A 324 -22.14 -11.47 -27.63
N VAL A 325 -22.82 -10.57 -28.33
CA VAL A 325 -23.64 -9.51 -27.74
C VAL A 325 -24.73 -10.22 -26.94
N ALA A 326 -24.64 -10.17 -25.62
CA ALA A 326 -25.77 -10.52 -24.75
C ALA A 326 -26.55 -9.23 -24.48
N VAL A 327 -27.62 -9.04 -25.26
CA VAL A 327 -28.68 -8.07 -24.95
C VAL A 327 -29.48 -8.63 -23.77
N PRO A 328 -29.68 -7.89 -22.67
CA PRO A 328 -30.65 -8.30 -21.66
C PRO A 328 -32.07 -8.08 -22.21
N ALA A 329 -32.81 -9.18 -22.42
CA ALA A 329 -34.23 -9.12 -22.72
C ALA A 329 -35.00 -8.66 -21.48
N ARG A 330 -35.85 -7.65 -21.67
CA ARG A 330 -36.87 -7.21 -20.73
C ARG A 330 -37.96 -8.28 -20.57
N GLY A 331 -38.46 -8.40 -19.34
CA GLY A 331 -39.86 -8.66 -19.00
C GLY A 331 -40.41 -10.05 -19.29
N ASP A 332 -40.81 -10.76 -18.25
CA ASP A 332 -42.23 -11.08 -18.07
C ASP A 332 -42.54 -11.36 -16.60
N SER A 333 -43.53 -10.61 -16.12
CA SER A 333 -44.24 -10.76 -14.86
C SER A 333 -45.30 -11.85 -15.00
N VAL A 334 -45.30 -12.85 -14.12
CA VAL A 334 -46.54 -13.54 -13.71
C VAL A 334 -46.43 -13.88 -12.22
N GLY A 335 -47.29 -13.22 -11.45
CA GLY A 335 -47.70 -13.50 -10.08
C GLY A 335 -49.09 -12.93 -9.93
#